data_AF-A0A9E4G715-F1
#
_entry.id   AF-A0A9E4G715-F1
#
_cell.length_a   1.000
_cell.length_b   1.000
_cell.length_c   1.000
_cell.angle_alpha   90.00
_cell.angle_beta   90.00
_cell.angle_gamma   90.00
#
_symmetry.space_group_name_H-M   'P 1'
#
loop_
_entity.id
_entity.type
_entity.pdbx_description
1 polymer ?
#
loop_
_entity_poly.entity_id
_entity_poly.type
_entity_poly.pdbx_seq_one_letter_code
_entity_poly.pdbx_strand_id
1 'polypeptide(L)'
;WHNLPVWAWAFLWPVTLVFGLWQILVADHFSSWEAALMVLVLAVEAQAVFIVGHELIHRRSVWERRVGEFLLASASYPHYATEHVYIHHALVGTPFDVGSAPKGQGLWQYFPREVVSNIFGAWRVARERLARRGLPIWHHTNPFWRYGLETAFWYLLIYWMGGPWAILVFAILCLGVVLSMKISNYIQHYGLRRVRLPNGRFERVQPRHSWSANCRFSNWMFYNMQRHPDHHAVASRHYSLLQHYGEDESPQLPGSYAKMFNLAVRPRRWFETMDPLVDRWRAHFYPEIDDWSAYDSAVSAARPEAFDAIVEIFDAAPRLARRMERNPELLDTLQEREFIDLDLPAGFGPDPASEVIARRGLTRIYWTRELGVPEMREQIAELPFQDASDAVEVVRNWSNDKTFQVGVHTLRGNLSPIEAETALSHVAEASVTAVLDIIHDEFSDQRGPGAGGLAARAGR
;
A
#
# COMPACT_ATOMS: atom_id res chain seq x y z
N TRP A 1 15.01 -24.35 -27.55
CA TRP A 1 15.32 -25.36 -26.53
C TRP A 1 15.10 -24.84 -25.11
N HIS A 2 15.58 -23.65 -24.73
CA HIS A 2 15.43 -23.14 -23.35
C HIS A 2 13.97 -22.93 -22.89
N ASN A 3 13.00 -22.67 -23.77
CA ASN A 3 11.58 -22.59 -23.39
C ASN A 3 10.88 -23.96 -23.31
N LEU A 4 11.56 -25.05 -23.69
CA LEU A 4 10.96 -26.40 -23.70
C LEU A 4 10.39 -26.80 -22.33
N PRO A 5 11.07 -26.58 -21.19
CA PRO A 5 10.52 -26.93 -19.88
C PRO A 5 9.23 -26.18 -19.55
N VAL A 6 9.18 -24.87 -19.82
CA VAL A 6 7.99 -24.02 -19.59
C VAL A 6 6.80 -24.52 -20.40
N TRP A 7 7.00 -24.78 -21.69
CA TRP A 7 5.91 -25.26 -22.56
C TRP A 7 5.51 -26.70 -22.26
N ALA A 8 6.47 -27.58 -21.97
CA ALA A 8 6.16 -28.95 -21.57
C ALA A 8 5.24 -28.97 -20.35
N TRP A 9 5.57 -28.19 -19.31
CA TRP A 9 4.72 -28.07 -18.13
C TRP A 9 3.39 -27.38 -18.40
N ALA A 10 3.36 -26.33 -19.23
CA ALA A 10 2.11 -25.67 -19.61
C ALA A 10 1.10 -26.62 -20.27
N PHE A 11 1.57 -27.57 -21.09
CA PHE A 11 0.70 -28.54 -21.77
C PHE A 11 0.42 -29.80 -20.94
N LEU A 12 1.39 -30.27 -20.14
CA LEU A 12 1.20 -31.46 -19.31
C LEU A 12 0.32 -31.18 -18.09
N TRP A 13 0.39 -29.97 -17.53
CA TRP A 13 -0.29 -29.64 -16.29
C TRP A 13 -1.81 -29.91 -16.30
N PRO A 14 -2.59 -29.47 -17.31
CA PRO A 14 -4.02 -29.76 -17.32
C PRO A 14 -4.34 -31.26 -17.22
N VAL A 15 -3.55 -32.09 -17.92
CA VAL A 15 -3.71 -33.55 -17.88
C VAL A 15 -3.30 -34.10 -16.52
N THR A 16 -2.17 -33.66 -15.98
CA THR A 16 -1.68 -34.08 -14.66
C THR A 16 -2.63 -33.69 -13.54
N LEU A 17 -3.18 -32.47 -13.57
CA LEU A 17 -4.15 -31.98 -12.58
C LEU A 17 -5.43 -32.81 -12.60
N VAL A 18 -6.01 -33.01 -13.79
CA VAL A 18 -7.24 -33.81 -13.95
C VAL A 18 -6.97 -35.26 -13.55
N PHE A 19 -5.86 -35.85 -13.99
CA PHE A 19 -5.50 -37.21 -13.62
C PHE A 19 -5.32 -37.36 -12.10
N GLY A 20 -4.54 -36.48 -11.47
CA GLY A 20 -4.28 -36.51 -10.03
C GLY A 20 -5.58 -36.34 -9.23
N LEU A 21 -6.42 -35.37 -9.58
CA LEU A 21 -7.73 -35.20 -8.96
C LEU A 21 -8.64 -36.40 -9.19
N TRP A 22 -8.59 -37.04 -10.36
CA TRP A 22 -9.37 -38.27 -10.62
C TRP A 22 -8.92 -39.42 -9.72
N GLN A 23 -7.61 -39.59 -9.52
CA GLN A 23 -7.10 -40.62 -8.61
C GLN A 23 -7.56 -40.35 -7.17
N ILE A 24 -7.56 -39.08 -6.72
CA ILE A 24 -7.98 -38.69 -5.37
C ILE A 24 -9.49 -38.83 -5.16
N LEU A 25 -10.30 -38.41 -6.15
CA LEU A 25 -11.73 -38.17 -5.95
C LEU A 25 -12.63 -39.28 -6.50
N VAL A 26 -12.15 -40.07 -7.46
CA VAL A 26 -13.00 -41.00 -8.24
C VAL A 26 -12.50 -42.44 -8.19
N ALA A 27 -11.18 -42.65 -8.21
CA ALA A 27 -10.62 -44.00 -8.35
C ALA A 27 -10.78 -44.90 -7.10
N ASP A 28 -11.16 -44.31 -5.95
CA ASP A 28 -11.55 -44.98 -4.69
C ASP A 28 -10.61 -46.09 -4.21
N HIS A 29 -9.30 -45.94 -4.46
CA HIS A 29 -8.28 -46.90 -4.02
C HIS A 29 -7.32 -46.35 -2.97
N PHE A 30 -7.37 -45.05 -2.68
CA PHE A 30 -6.53 -44.43 -1.66
C PHE A 30 -7.22 -44.40 -0.31
N SER A 31 -6.48 -44.78 0.73
CA SER A 31 -6.83 -44.40 2.10
C SER A 31 -6.75 -42.88 2.28
N SER A 32 -7.38 -42.36 3.35
CA SER A 32 -7.44 -40.90 3.56
C SER A 32 -6.07 -40.23 3.69
N TRP A 33 -5.05 -40.92 4.23
CA TRP A 33 -3.71 -40.36 4.35
C TRP A 33 -2.95 -40.37 3.01
N GLU A 34 -3.15 -41.40 2.18
CA GLU A 34 -2.58 -41.46 0.81
C GLU A 34 -3.19 -40.37 -0.06
N ALA A 35 -4.51 -40.17 0.04
CA ALA A 35 -5.20 -39.06 -0.63
C ALA A 35 -4.65 -37.70 -0.17
N ALA A 36 -4.43 -37.50 1.13
CA ALA A 36 -3.83 -36.28 1.66
C ALA A 36 -2.39 -36.06 1.16
N LEU A 37 -1.58 -37.12 1.07
CA LEU A 37 -0.24 -37.06 0.50
C LEU A 37 -0.28 -36.71 -0.99
N MET A 38 -1.21 -37.29 -1.75
CA MET A 38 -1.39 -36.99 -3.17
C MET A 38 -1.83 -35.54 -3.39
N VAL A 39 -2.73 -35.01 -2.55
CA VAL A 39 -3.12 -33.58 -2.57
C VAL A 39 -1.90 -32.69 -2.30
N LEU A 40 -1.04 -33.05 -1.35
CA LEU A 40 0.17 -32.28 -1.06
C LEU A 40 1.15 -32.29 -2.24
N VAL A 41 1.38 -33.45 -2.86
CA VAL A 41 2.21 -33.55 -4.07
C VAL A 41 1.63 -32.70 -5.19
N LEU A 42 0.33 -32.80 -5.42
CA LEU A 42 -0.35 -32.02 -6.46
C LEU A 42 -0.30 -30.51 -6.19
N ALA A 43 -0.33 -30.09 -4.94
CA ALA A 43 -0.17 -28.69 -4.55
C ALA A 43 1.25 -28.16 -4.83
N VAL A 44 2.28 -28.98 -4.61
CA VAL A 44 3.68 -28.63 -4.96
C VAL A 44 3.85 -28.51 -6.48
N GLU A 45 3.27 -29.43 -7.24
CA GLU A 45 3.28 -29.35 -8.71
C GLU A 45 2.50 -28.12 -9.21
N ALA A 46 1.33 -27.84 -8.63
CA ALA A 46 0.55 -26.64 -8.92
C ALA A 46 1.35 -25.35 -8.65
N GLN A 47 2.20 -25.33 -7.60
CA GLN A 47 3.10 -24.21 -7.33
C GLN A 47 4.14 -24.03 -8.44
N ALA A 48 4.75 -25.13 -8.92
CA ALA A 48 5.69 -25.07 -10.04
C ALA A 48 5.02 -24.53 -11.31
N VAL A 49 3.78 -24.93 -11.57
CA VAL A 49 3.00 -24.44 -12.71
C VAL A 49 2.54 -23.00 -12.54
N PHE A 50 2.29 -22.54 -11.31
CA PHE A 50 2.04 -21.12 -11.07
C PHE A 50 3.20 -20.25 -11.55
N ILE A 51 4.45 -20.71 -11.39
CA ILE A 51 5.65 -20.01 -11.89
C ILE A 51 5.70 -20.02 -13.41
N VAL A 52 5.30 -21.11 -14.05
CA VAL A 52 5.15 -21.18 -15.51
C VAL A 52 4.09 -20.18 -15.99
N GLY A 53 2.95 -20.12 -15.31
CA GLY A 53 1.90 -19.13 -15.59
C GLY A 53 2.42 -17.69 -15.42
N HIS A 54 3.14 -17.42 -14.34
CA HIS A 54 3.82 -16.15 -14.07
C HIS A 54 4.82 -15.78 -15.18
N GLU A 55 5.66 -16.71 -15.63
CA GLU A 55 6.62 -16.47 -16.72
C GLU A 55 5.89 -16.10 -18.02
N LEU A 56 4.77 -16.78 -18.32
CA LEU A 56 4.00 -16.59 -19.55
C LEU A 56 3.23 -15.26 -19.59
N ILE A 57 2.73 -14.75 -18.45
CA ILE A 57 2.02 -13.45 -18.39
C ILE A 57 2.94 -12.26 -18.68
N HIS A 58 4.25 -12.41 -18.48
CA HIS A 58 5.27 -11.39 -18.81
C HIS A 58 5.64 -11.34 -20.30
N ARG A 59 5.20 -12.33 -21.08
CA ARG A 59 5.57 -12.42 -22.49
C ARG A 59 4.82 -11.39 -23.34
N ARG A 60 5.44 -10.97 -24.45
CA ARG A 60 4.86 -9.97 -25.37
C ARG A 60 3.69 -10.54 -26.16
N SER A 61 3.75 -11.83 -26.52
CA SER A 61 2.70 -12.50 -27.29
C SER A 61 1.41 -12.59 -26.50
N VAL A 62 0.29 -12.28 -27.15
CA VAL A 62 -1.04 -12.37 -26.52
C VAL A 62 -1.37 -13.83 -26.20
N TRP A 63 -1.06 -14.76 -27.09
CA TRP A 63 -1.32 -16.19 -26.89
C TRP A 63 -0.59 -16.75 -25.67
N GLU A 64 0.70 -16.42 -25.51
CA GLU A 64 1.48 -16.85 -24.35
C GLU A 64 0.84 -16.36 -23.05
N ARG A 65 0.44 -15.08 -23.01
CA ARG A 65 -0.29 -14.54 -21.85
C ARG A 65 -1.62 -15.24 -21.61
N ARG A 66 -2.36 -15.65 -22.66
CA ARG A 66 -3.61 -16.42 -22.49
C ARG A 66 -3.37 -17.77 -21.85
N VAL A 67 -2.33 -18.49 -22.29
CA VAL A 67 -1.93 -19.75 -21.66
C VAL A 67 -1.54 -19.50 -20.21
N GLY A 68 -0.77 -18.44 -19.92
CA GLY A 68 -0.42 -18.05 -18.56
C GLY A 68 -1.65 -17.78 -17.68
N GLU A 69 -2.61 -17.01 -18.17
CA GLU A 69 -3.88 -16.72 -17.48
C GLU A 69 -4.67 -18.00 -17.18
N PHE A 70 -4.78 -18.91 -18.16
CA PHE A 70 -5.45 -20.21 -18.00
C PHE A 70 -4.77 -21.11 -16.96
N LEU A 71 -3.43 -21.12 -16.90
CA LEU A 71 -2.68 -21.84 -15.88
C LEU A 71 -2.89 -21.23 -14.49
N LEU A 72 -2.89 -19.90 -14.36
CA LEU A 72 -3.18 -19.23 -13.09
C LEU A 72 -4.64 -19.46 -12.64
N ALA A 73 -5.58 -19.61 -13.58
CA ALA A 73 -6.96 -19.99 -13.29
C ALA A 73 -7.08 -21.39 -12.67
N SER A 74 -6.16 -22.31 -13.00
CA SER A 74 -6.11 -23.65 -12.38
C SER A 74 -5.69 -23.63 -10.90
N ALA A 75 -5.21 -22.48 -10.41
CA ALA A 75 -4.97 -22.20 -8.99
C ALA A 75 -5.99 -21.20 -8.42
N SER A 76 -7.12 -20.98 -9.10
CA SER A 76 -8.17 -20.02 -8.74
C SER A 76 -7.69 -18.56 -8.62
N TYR A 77 -6.59 -18.20 -9.28
CA TYR A 77 -5.95 -16.89 -9.11
C TYR A 77 -5.56 -16.17 -10.43
N PRO A 78 -6.41 -16.15 -11.47
CA PRO A 78 -6.04 -15.60 -12.78
C PRO A 78 -5.88 -14.07 -12.82
N HIS A 79 -6.55 -13.36 -11.91
CA HIS A 79 -6.46 -11.90 -11.80
C HIS A 79 -5.06 -11.41 -11.40
N TYR A 80 -4.22 -12.32 -10.85
CA TYR A 80 -2.80 -12.07 -10.62
C TYR A 80 -2.07 -11.62 -11.90
N ALA A 81 -2.51 -12.05 -13.09
CA ALA A 81 -1.94 -11.58 -14.35
C ALA A 81 -2.07 -10.06 -14.54
N THR A 82 -3.22 -9.49 -14.15
CA THR A 82 -3.44 -8.04 -14.22
C THR A 82 -2.73 -7.33 -13.07
N GLU A 83 -2.87 -7.86 -11.86
CA GLU A 83 -2.25 -7.27 -10.67
C GLU A 83 -0.74 -7.22 -10.80
N HIS A 84 -0.10 -8.37 -11.00
CA HIS A 84 1.35 -8.46 -10.95
C HIS A 84 2.02 -7.60 -12.03
N VAL A 85 1.52 -7.64 -13.26
CA VAL A 85 2.11 -6.94 -14.41
C VAL A 85 1.88 -5.44 -14.35
N TYR A 86 0.70 -4.98 -13.90
CA TYR A 86 0.32 -3.56 -14.00
C TYR A 86 0.31 -2.81 -12.68
N ILE A 87 0.41 -3.51 -11.55
CA ILE A 87 0.42 -2.93 -10.20
C ILE A 87 1.77 -3.23 -9.57
N HIS A 88 2.00 -4.47 -9.15
CA HIS A 88 3.21 -4.83 -8.41
C HIS A 88 4.49 -4.47 -9.15
N HIS A 89 4.69 -4.85 -10.42
CA HIS A 89 5.91 -4.45 -11.15
C HIS A 89 6.11 -2.93 -11.30
N ALA A 90 5.02 -2.17 -11.37
CA ALA A 90 5.09 -0.71 -11.49
C ALA A 90 5.40 -0.04 -10.13
N LEU A 91 4.83 -0.58 -9.06
CA LEU A 91 4.77 0.03 -7.72
C LEU A 91 5.63 -0.70 -6.68
N VAL A 92 6.30 -1.79 -7.03
CA VAL A 92 7.17 -2.57 -6.13
C VAL A 92 8.14 -1.64 -5.42
N GLY A 93 8.33 -1.89 -4.12
CA GLY A 93 9.14 -1.05 -3.23
C GLY A 93 8.48 0.29 -2.87
N THR A 94 7.27 0.61 -3.34
CA THR A 94 6.53 1.81 -2.89
C THR A 94 5.42 1.40 -1.91
N PRO A 95 4.95 2.31 -1.05
CA PRO A 95 3.86 1.99 -0.12
C PRO A 95 2.50 1.82 -0.82
N PHE A 96 2.40 2.11 -2.12
CA PHE A 96 1.22 1.82 -2.94
C PHE A 96 1.15 0.36 -3.41
N ASP A 97 2.25 -0.39 -3.32
CA ASP A 97 2.28 -1.83 -3.55
C ASP A 97 2.13 -2.58 -2.23
N VAL A 98 0.96 -3.17 -2.02
CA VAL A 98 0.71 -4.02 -0.84
C VAL A 98 1.63 -5.24 -0.85
N GLY A 99 2.09 -5.68 -2.03
CA GLY A 99 3.01 -6.80 -2.20
C GLY A 99 4.37 -6.56 -1.55
N SER A 100 4.75 -5.30 -1.38
CA SER A 100 5.97 -4.85 -0.70
C SER A 100 5.70 -4.58 0.78
N ALA A 101 5.82 -5.63 1.60
CA ALA A 101 5.55 -5.55 3.03
C ALA A 101 6.52 -4.59 3.76
N PRO A 102 6.03 -3.60 4.53
CA PRO A 102 6.87 -2.77 5.39
C PRO A 102 7.63 -3.61 6.42
N LYS A 103 8.76 -3.09 6.88
CA LYS A 103 9.52 -3.70 7.98
C LYS A 103 8.62 -3.79 9.22
N GLY A 104 8.71 -4.89 9.96
CA GLY A 104 7.88 -5.17 11.13
C GLY A 104 6.46 -5.72 10.85
N GLN A 105 5.95 -5.69 9.61
CA GLN A 105 4.66 -6.32 9.30
C GLN A 105 4.81 -7.84 9.25
N GLY A 106 3.99 -8.58 9.99
CA GLY A 106 4.03 -10.06 9.98
C GLY A 106 3.29 -10.67 8.79
N LEU A 107 3.72 -11.86 8.35
CA LEU A 107 3.10 -12.61 7.24
C LEU A 107 1.57 -12.73 7.38
N TRP A 108 1.06 -13.03 8.58
CA TRP A 108 -0.37 -13.25 8.81
C TRP A 108 -1.19 -11.96 8.76
N GLN A 109 -0.56 -10.79 8.92
CA GLN A 109 -1.19 -9.49 8.69
C GLN A 109 -1.12 -9.10 7.20
N TYR A 110 0.01 -9.42 6.56
CA TYR A 110 0.25 -9.18 5.14
C TYR A 110 -0.69 -10.00 4.24
N PHE A 111 -0.77 -11.31 4.46
CA PHE A 111 -1.43 -12.25 3.55
C PHE A 111 -2.89 -11.90 3.20
N PRO A 112 -3.80 -11.71 4.17
CA PRO A 112 -5.19 -11.39 3.84
C PRO A 112 -5.33 -10.02 3.15
N ARG A 113 -4.55 -9.02 3.58
CA ARG A 113 -4.54 -7.68 2.99
C ARG A 113 -4.10 -7.72 1.52
N GLU A 114 -3.05 -8.48 1.25
CA GLU A 114 -2.49 -8.66 -0.08
C GLU A 114 -3.45 -9.42 -1.02
N VAL A 115 -4.07 -10.52 -0.55
CA VAL A 115 -5.06 -11.26 -1.37
C VAL A 115 -6.24 -10.38 -1.74
N VAL A 116 -6.77 -9.61 -0.79
CA VAL A 116 -7.86 -8.65 -1.01
C VAL A 116 -7.42 -7.54 -1.97
N SER A 117 -6.25 -6.94 -1.73
CA SER A 117 -5.70 -5.88 -2.58
C SER A 117 -5.54 -6.34 -4.02
N ASN A 118 -5.10 -7.58 -4.24
CA ASN A 118 -4.91 -8.13 -5.57
C ASN A 118 -6.19 -8.16 -6.41
N ILE A 119 -7.30 -8.61 -5.83
CA ILE A 119 -8.58 -8.74 -6.53
C ILE A 119 -9.13 -7.36 -6.88
N PHE A 120 -9.25 -6.48 -5.88
CA PHE A 120 -9.82 -5.14 -6.07
C PHE A 120 -8.90 -4.23 -6.89
N GLY A 121 -7.59 -4.33 -6.68
CA GLY A 121 -6.57 -3.62 -7.46
C GLY A 121 -6.62 -4.00 -8.93
N ALA A 122 -6.63 -5.30 -9.24
CA ALA A 122 -6.77 -5.79 -10.61
C ALA A 122 -8.05 -5.28 -11.29
N TRP A 123 -9.18 -5.32 -10.58
CA TRP A 123 -10.46 -4.80 -11.10
C TRP A 123 -10.41 -3.31 -11.38
N ARG A 124 -9.86 -2.53 -10.44
CA ARG A 124 -9.67 -1.08 -10.59
C ARG A 124 -8.81 -0.75 -11.81
N VAL A 125 -7.67 -1.42 -11.97
CA VAL A 125 -6.78 -1.20 -13.13
C VAL A 125 -7.46 -1.61 -14.43
N ALA A 126 -8.20 -2.72 -14.46
CA ALA A 126 -8.97 -3.12 -15.63
C ALA A 126 -10.00 -2.04 -16.03
N ARG A 127 -10.75 -1.51 -15.05
CA ARG A 127 -11.69 -0.41 -15.25
C ARG A 127 -11.02 0.85 -15.79
N GLU A 128 -9.91 1.29 -15.18
CA GLU A 128 -9.18 2.49 -15.62
C GLU A 128 -8.62 2.37 -17.04
N ARG A 129 -8.16 1.18 -17.42
CA ARG A 129 -7.66 0.93 -18.79
C ARG A 129 -8.77 0.95 -19.83
N LEU A 130 -9.98 0.50 -19.48
CA LEU A 130 -11.17 0.60 -20.33
C LEU A 130 -11.63 2.05 -20.45
N ALA A 131 -11.70 2.77 -19.33
CA ALA A 131 -12.07 4.19 -19.31
C ALA A 131 -11.11 5.05 -20.16
N ARG A 132 -9.79 4.80 -20.09
CA ARG A 132 -8.78 5.44 -20.96
C ARG A 132 -9.01 5.21 -22.46
N ARG A 133 -9.80 4.20 -22.83
CA ARG A 133 -10.20 3.89 -24.21
C ARG A 133 -11.63 4.33 -24.53
N GLY A 134 -12.31 5.02 -23.61
CA GLY A 134 -13.72 5.39 -23.75
C GLY A 134 -14.69 4.21 -23.71
N LEU A 135 -14.28 3.07 -23.14
CA LEU A 135 -15.09 1.85 -23.10
C LEU A 135 -15.75 1.64 -21.72
N PRO A 136 -16.98 1.10 -21.66
CA PRO A 136 -17.65 0.78 -20.40
C PRO A 136 -16.99 -0.41 -19.68
N ILE A 137 -17.19 -0.51 -18.37
CA ILE A 137 -16.58 -1.57 -17.53
C ILE A 137 -16.99 -2.99 -17.95
N TRP A 138 -18.20 -3.15 -18.51
CA TRP A 138 -18.75 -4.42 -18.94
C TRP A 138 -18.35 -4.82 -20.37
N HIS A 139 -17.50 -4.03 -21.04
CA HIS A 139 -17.04 -4.33 -22.39
C HIS A 139 -16.36 -5.70 -22.47
N HIS A 140 -16.57 -6.44 -23.56
CA HIS A 140 -16.07 -7.82 -23.75
C HIS A 140 -14.53 -7.95 -23.69
N THR A 141 -13.80 -6.84 -23.86
CA THR A 141 -12.34 -6.81 -23.71
C THR A 141 -11.86 -6.73 -22.26
N ASN A 142 -12.77 -6.60 -21.29
CA ASN A 142 -12.43 -6.69 -19.88
C ASN A 142 -11.84 -8.09 -19.58
N PRO A 143 -10.59 -8.18 -19.08
CA PRO A 143 -9.96 -9.48 -18.82
C PRO A 143 -10.72 -10.32 -17.79
N PHE A 144 -11.55 -9.73 -16.93
CA PHE A 144 -12.32 -10.45 -15.91
C PHE A 144 -13.36 -11.41 -16.49
N TRP A 145 -13.86 -11.17 -17.71
CA TRP A 145 -14.72 -12.15 -18.38
C TRP A 145 -13.97 -13.46 -18.63
N ARG A 146 -12.74 -13.35 -19.15
CA ARG A 146 -11.89 -14.52 -19.37
C ARG A 146 -11.48 -15.17 -18.05
N TYR A 147 -11.06 -14.38 -17.05
CA TYR A 147 -10.72 -14.90 -15.73
C TYR A 147 -11.87 -15.68 -15.09
N GLY A 148 -13.10 -15.15 -15.19
CA GLY A 148 -14.31 -15.82 -14.72
C GLY A 148 -14.59 -17.11 -15.48
N LEU A 149 -14.51 -17.08 -16.81
CA LEU A 149 -14.74 -18.27 -17.66
C LEU A 149 -13.71 -19.37 -17.42
N GLU A 150 -12.42 -19.04 -17.34
CA GLU A 150 -11.34 -20.00 -17.10
C GLU A 150 -11.44 -20.61 -15.69
N THR A 151 -11.75 -19.79 -14.68
CA THR A 151 -11.97 -20.28 -13.31
C THR A 151 -13.22 -21.16 -13.25
N ALA A 152 -14.33 -20.73 -13.85
CA ALA A 152 -15.56 -21.51 -13.90
C ALA A 152 -15.35 -22.86 -14.61
N PHE A 153 -14.58 -22.89 -15.70
CA PHE A 153 -14.20 -24.12 -16.38
C PHE A 153 -13.55 -25.13 -15.43
N TRP A 154 -12.54 -24.71 -14.65
CA TRP A 154 -11.86 -25.58 -13.69
C TRP A 154 -12.81 -26.09 -12.60
N TYR A 155 -13.59 -25.20 -11.98
CA TYR A 155 -14.53 -25.59 -10.93
C TYR A 155 -15.66 -26.50 -11.44
N LEU A 156 -16.18 -26.26 -12.64
CA LEU A 156 -17.21 -27.11 -13.27
C LEU A 156 -16.65 -28.50 -13.60
N LEU A 157 -15.44 -28.59 -14.13
CA LEU A 157 -14.77 -29.86 -14.40
C LEU A 157 -14.59 -30.67 -13.13
N ILE A 158 -14.17 -30.02 -12.04
CA ILE A 158 -13.93 -30.66 -10.75
C ILE A 158 -15.23 -31.09 -10.08
N TYR A 159 -16.27 -30.26 -10.17
CA TYR A 159 -17.61 -30.61 -9.72
C TYR A 159 -18.15 -31.83 -10.48
N TRP A 160 -17.93 -31.89 -11.80
CA TRP A 160 -18.34 -33.03 -12.61
C TRP A 160 -17.64 -34.33 -12.20
N MET A 161 -16.41 -34.25 -11.68
CA MET A 161 -15.65 -35.42 -11.23
C MET A 161 -16.12 -35.98 -9.88
N GLY A 162 -16.36 -35.13 -8.88
CA GLY A 162 -16.62 -35.58 -7.51
C GLY A 162 -17.60 -34.73 -6.71
N GLY A 163 -18.44 -33.94 -7.38
CA GLY A 163 -19.50 -33.14 -6.77
C GLY A 163 -19.00 -32.01 -5.86
N PRO A 164 -19.82 -31.57 -4.87
CA PRO A 164 -19.46 -30.47 -3.97
C PRO A 164 -18.19 -30.73 -3.13
N TRP A 165 -17.90 -31.98 -2.79
CA TRP A 165 -16.71 -32.33 -2.01
C TRP A 165 -15.42 -32.08 -2.80
N ALA A 166 -15.43 -32.40 -4.09
CA ALA A 166 -14.30 -32.13 -4.99
C ALA A 166 -13.97 -30.63 -5.07
N ILE A 167 -15.00 -29.77 -5.08
CA ILE A 167 -14.82 -28.31 -5.04
C ILE A 167 -14.05 -27.89 -3.79
N LEU A 168 -14.40 -28.44 -2.63
CA LEU A 168 -13.72 -28.11 -1.37
C LEU A 168 -12.25 -28.54 -1.38
N VAL A 169 -11.97 -29.78 -1.81
CA VAL A 169 -10.60 -30.30 -1.93
C VAL A 169 -9.77 -29.40 -2.86
N PHE A 170 -10.32 -29.03 -4.01
CA PHE A 170 -9.65 -28.13 -4.94
C PHE A 170 -9.45 -26.73 -4.38
N ALA A 171 -10.45 -26.16 -3.70
CA ALA A 171 -10.33 -24.85 -3.08
C ALA A 171 -9.23 -24.82 -2.02
N ILE A 172 -9.07 -25.88 -1.22
CA ILE A 172 -7.97 -26.03 -0.26
C ILE A 172 -6.62 -26.10 -0.97
N LEU A 173 -6.52 -26.87 -2.07
CA LEU A 173 -5.32 -26.95 -2.88
C LEU A 173 -4.94 -25.56 -3.43
N CYS A 174 -5.88 -24.86 -4.06
CA CYS A 174 -5.68 -23.51 -4.59
C CYS A 174 -5.28 -22.51 -3.50
N LEU A 175 -5.89 -22.58 -2.32
CA LEU A 175 -5.51 -21.76 -1.18
C LEU A 175 -4.06 -22.01 -0.76
N GLY A 176 -3.60 -23.27 -0.76
CA GLY A 176 -2.21 -23.64 -0.50
C GLY A 176 -1.24 -23.05 -1.52
N VAL A 177 -1.60 -23.08 -2.81
CA VAL A 177 -0.79 -22.48 -3.89
C VAL A 177 -0.71 -20.96 -3.73
N VAL A 178 -1.84 -20.29 -3.52
CA VAL A 178 -1.91 -18.83 -3.30
C VAL A 178 -1.11 -18.44 -2.06
N LEU A 179 -1.27 -19.15 -0.94
CA LEU A 179 -0.50 -18.90 0.28
C LEU A 179 1.00 -19.02 0.03
N SER A 180 1.42 -20.08 -0.66
CA SER A 180 2.85 -20.31 -0.94
C SER A 180 3.43 -19.25 -1.88
N MET A 181 2.68 -18.83 -2.89
CA MET A 181 3.06 -17.70 -3.76
C MET A 181 3.20 -16.41 -2.96
N LYS A 182 2.25 -16.13 -2.06
CA LYS A 182 2.26 -14.90 -1.25
C LYS A 182 3.36 -14.89 -0.20
N ILE A 183 3.73 -16.04 0.35
CA ILE A 183 4.93 -16.17 1.17
C ILE A 183 6.18 -15.84 0.36
N SER A 184 6.27 -16.32 -0.89
CA SER A 184 7.40 -16.00 -1.78
C SER A 184 7.52 -14.50 -2.01
N ASN A 185 6.40 -13.83 -2.35
CA ASN A 185 6.34 -12.39 -2.57
C ASN A 185 6.74 -11.61 -1.31
N TYR A 186 6.21 -12.02 -0.16
CA TYR A 186 6.55 -11.43 1.14
C TYR A 186 8.05 -11.51 1.41
N ILE A 187 8.66 -12.69 1.26
CA ILE A 187 10.10 -12.88 1.49
C ILE A 187 10.94 -12.06 0.50
N GLN A 188 10.49 -11.95 -0.75
CA GLN A 188 11.19 -11.25 -1.83
C GLN A 188 11.22 -9.72 -1.66
N HIS A 189 10.22 -9.11 -1.00
CA HIS A 189 10.09 -7.65 -0.91
C HIS A 189 10.09 -7.11 0.52
N TYR A 190 10.27 -7.97 1.52
CA TYR A 190 10.18 -7.58 2.92
C TYR A 190 11.10 -6.42 3.29
N GLY A 191 10.52 -5.33 3.79
CA GLY A 191 11.23 -4.18 4.34
C GLY A 191 11.96 -3.31 3.32
N LEU A 192 11.96 -3.66 2.04
CA LEU A 192 12.66 -2.90 1.00
C LEU A 192 11.77 -1.80 0.44
N ARG A 193 12.29 -0.59 0.36
CA ARG A 193 11.58 0.59 -0.15
C ARG A 193 12.39 1.30 -1.22
N ARG A 194 11.64 1.95 -2.11
CA ARG A 194 12.12 2.92 -3.08
C ARG A 194 12.01 4.29 -2.47
N VAL A 195 13.07 5.07 -2.60
CA VAL A 195 13.10 6.46 -2.16
C VAL A 195 12.44 7.35 -3.21
N ARG A 196 11.88 8.45 -2.71
CA ARG A 196 11.30 9.49 -3.54
C ARG A 196 12.38 10.46 -3.99
N LEU A 197 12.40 10.79 -5.28
CA LEU A 197 13.33 11.75 -5.84
C LEU A 197 12.79 13.18 -5.68
N PRO A 198 13.64 14.22 -5.75
CA PRO A 198 13.22 15.63 -5.67
C PRO A 198 12.16 16.05 -6.70
N ASN A 199 12.02 15.30 -7.80
CA ASN A 199 10.98 15.52 -8.81
C ASN A 199 9.61 14.92 -8.43
N GLY A 200 9.43 14.47 -7.19
CA GLY A 200 8.19 13.88 -6.67
C GLY A 200 7.91 12.44 -7.08
N ARG A 201 8.75 11.82 -7.92
CA ARG A 201 8.60 10.43 -8.38
C ARG A 201 9.46 9.49 -7.56
N PHE A 202 9.02 8.24 -7.39
CA PHE A 202 9.88 7.18 -6.86
C PHE A 202 11.01 6.86 -7.83
N GLU A 203 12.19 6.56 -7.27
CA GLU A 203 13.35 6.07 -8.02
C GLU A 203 12.99 4.87 -8.91
N ARG A 204 13.70 4.59 -9.99
CA ARG A 204 13.36 3.41 -10.81
C ARG A 204 13.58 2.12 -10.03
N VAL A 205 12.84 1.06 -10.38
CA VAL A 205 13.09 -0.28 -9.82
C VAL A 205 14.51 -0.72 -10.19
N GLN A 206 15.25 -1.24 -9.21
CA GLN A 206 16.65 -1.61 -9.29
C GLN A 206 16.85 -2.93 -8.52
N PRO A 207 17.97 -3.66 -8.74
CA PRO A 207 18.25 -4.89 -8.01
C PRO A 207 18.25 -4.77 -6.48
N ARG A 208 18.48 -3.55 -5.95
CA ARG A 208 18.45 -3.26 -4.52
C ARG A 208 17.05 -3.27 -3.88
N HIS A 209 15.97 -3.31 -4.67
CA HIS A 209 14.58 -3.27 -4.18
C HIS A 209 13.92 -4.66 -4.05
N SER A 210 14.70 -5.74 -4.08
CA SER A 210 14.20 -7.10 -3.94
C SER A 210 15.29 -8.01 -3.39
N TRP A 211 14.92 -8.95 -2.53
CA TRP A 211 15.83 -9.97 -2.02
C TRP A 211 16.11 -11.05 -3.07
N SER A 212 17.36 -11.52 -3.11
CA SER A 212 17.82 -12.60 -3.98
C SER A 212 18.07 -13.90 -3.21
N ALA A 213 17.88 -15.04 -3.85
CA ALA A 213 18.46 -16.30 -3.41
C ALA A 213 19.07 -17.07 -4.59
N ASN A 214 20.38 -17.32 -4.52
CA ASN A 214 21.11 -18.02 -5.59
C ASN A 214 21.44 -19.48 -5.25
N CYS A 215 20.49 -20.20 -4.65
CA CYS A 215 20.61 -21.63 -4.40
C CYS A 215 20.40 -22.41 -5.71
N ARG A 216 21.40 -23.17 -6.20
CA ARG A 216 21.36 -23.84 -7.51
C ARG A 216 20.15 -24.76 -7.71
N PHE A 217 19.93 -25.70 -6.80
CA PHE A 217 18.86 -26.69 -6.91
C PHE A 217 17.48 -26.04 -6.91
N SER A 218 17.21 -25.14 -5.96
CA SER A 218 15.94 -24.43 -5.94
C SER A 218 15.79 -23.56 -7.18
N ASN A 219 16.84 -22.89 -7.67
CA ASN A 219 16.72 -22.09 -8.89
C ASN A 219 16.32 -22.93 -10.10
N TRP A 220 16.82 -24.16 -10.24
CA TRP A 220 16.34 -25.05 -11.31
C TRP A 220 14.86 -25.42 -11.14
N MET A 221 14.41 -25.71 -9.92
CA MET A 221 13.00 -26.03 -9.64
C MET A 221 12.07 -24.83 -9.88
N PHE A 222 12.51 -23.63 -9.53
CA PHE A 222 11.73 -22.39 -9.59
C PHE A 222 12.05 -21.55 -10.83
N TYR A 223 12.58 -22.12 -11.92
CA TYR A 223 12.87 -21.40 -13.17
C TYR A 223 13.71 -20.13 -12.98
N ASN A 224 14.72 -20.18 -12.11
CA ASN A 224 15.57 -19.05 -11.69
C ASN A 224 14.80 -17.85 -11.10
N MET A 225 13.51 -17.98 -10.75
CA MET A 225 12.69 -16.89 -10.23
C MET A 225 13.25 -16.27 -8.93
N GLN A 226 14.10 -17.01 -8.22
CA GLN A 226 14.77 -16.51 -7.01
C GLN A 226 15.87 -15.48 -7.31
N ARG A 227 16.28 -15.35 -8.59
CA ARG A 227 16.99 -14.18 -9.14
C ARG A 227 16.02 -13.02 -9.36
N HIS A 228 15.15 -12.82 -8.38
CA HIS A 228 14.05 -11.87 -8.35
C HIS A 228 14.44 -10.40 -8.57
N PRO A 229 15.61 -9.93 -8.08
CA PRO A 229 16.08 -8.58 -8.37
C PRO A 229 16.16 -8.28 -9.87
N ASP A 230 16.64 -9.26 -10.65
CA ASP A 230 16.75 -9.12 -12.09
C ASP A 230 15.40 -9.17 -12.80
N HIS A 231 14.50 -10.01 -12.28
CA HIS A 231 13.13 -10.07 -12.75
C HIS A 231 12.43 -8.71 -12.58
N HIS A 232 12.61 -8.02 -11.46
CA HIS A 232 12.00 -6.70 -11.26
C HIS A 232 12.72 -5.57 -11.99
N ALA A 233 14.05 -5.63 -12.09
CA ALA A 233 14.81 -4.66 -12.86
C ALA A 233 14.51 -4.76 -14.38
N VAL A 234 14.30 -5.97 -14.89
CA VAL A 234 14.04 -6.25 -16.31
C VAL A 234 12.96 -7.33 -16.48
N ALA A 235 11.69 -6.99 -16.20
CA ALA A 235 10.54 -7.91 -16.22
C ALA A 235 10.34 -8.71 -17.51
N SER A 236 10.81 -8.19 -18.65
CA SER A 236 10.71 -8.89 -19.94
C SER A 236 11.76 -9.98 -20.15
N ARG A 237 12.79 -10.06 -19.31
CA ARG A 237 13.85 -11.05 -19.43
C ARG A 237 13.27 -12.45 -19.23
N HIS A 238 13.71 -13.39 -20.05
CA HIS A 238 13.28 -14.78 -19.94
C HIS A 238 13.91 -15.41 -18.70
N TYR A 239 13.20 -16.35 -18.08
CA TYR A 239 13.64 -17.05 -16.86
C TYR A 239 15.06 -17.65 -17.00
N SER A 240 15.38 -18.18 -18.18
CA SER A 240 16.69 -18.80 -18.48
C SER A 240 17.84 -17.81 -18.55
N LEU A 241 17.54 -16.52 -18.74
CA LEU A 241 18.51 -15.43 -18.87
C LEU A 241 18.61 -14.58 -17.60
N LEU A 242 17.83 -14.87 -16.55
CA LEU A 242 17.87 -14.13 -15.29
C LEU A 242 19.27 -14.14 -14.69
N GLN A 243 19.77 -12.96 -14.34
CA GLN A 243 21.13 -12.73 -13.84
C GLN A 243 21.15 -12.72 -12.32
N HIS A 244 22.30 -13.08 -11.76
CA HIS A 244 22.56 -12.91 -10.34
C HIS A 244 23.43 -11.65 -10.16
N TYR A 245 23.02 -10.79 -9.24
CA TYR A 245 23.77 -9.59 -8.86
C TYR A 245 24.61 -9.87 -7.62
N GLY A 246 25.72 -9.14 -7.49
CA GLY A 246 26.60 -9.23 -6.33
C GLY A 246 25.92 -8.76 -5.03
N GLU A 247 26.55 -9.07 -3.89
CA GLU A 247 26.07 -8.63 -2.57
C GLU A 247 26.14 -7.11 -2.39
N ASP A 248 26.94 -6.43 -3.20
CA ASP A 248 27.06 -4.97 -3.29
C ASP A 248 25.96 -4.32 -4.12
N GLU A 249 25.19 -5.09 -4.90
CA GLU A 249 24.15 -4.58 -5.80
C GLU A 249 22.73 -5.01 -5.39
N SER A 250 22.61 -6.19 -4.76
CA SER A 250 21.32 -6.77 -4.38
C SER A 250 21.36 -7.53 -3.04
N PRO A 251 20.34 -7.37 -2.17
CA PRO A 251 20.34 -7.99 -0.87
C PRO A 251 20.10 -9.50 -0.99
N GLN A 252 20.85 -10.30 -0.24
CA GLN A 252 20.75 -11.76 -0.27
C GLN A 252 19.96 -12.32 0.92
N LEU A 253 19.09 -13.28 0.66
CA LEU A 253 18.41 -14.02 1.71
C LEU A 253 19.43 -14.91 2.46
N PRO A 254 19.29 -15.04 3.80
CA PRO A 254 20.20 -15.83 4.64
C PRO A 254 19.99 -17.36 4.52
N GLY A 255 19.38 -17.83 3.42
CA GLY A 255 19.24 -19.24 3.09
C GLY A 255 18.28 -19.50 1.93
N SER A 256 18.00 -20.79 1.71
CA SER A 256 17.10 -21.23 0.64
C SER A 256 15.65 -20.81 0.91
N TYR A 257 14.83 -20.76 -0.15
CA TYR A 257 13.40 -20.47 -0.01
C TYR A 257 12.70 -21.40 0.98
N ALA A 258 13.05 -22.68 1.03
CA ALA A 258 12.48 -23.60 2.03
C ALA A 258 12.78 -23.15 3.47
N LYS A 259 14.00 -22.69 3.76
CA LYS A 259 14.37 -22.12 5.07
C LYS A 259 13.61 -20.82 5.31
N MET A 260 13.55 -19.93 4.31
CA MET A 260 12.91 -18.63 4.45
C MET A 260 11.39 -18.76 4.64
N PHE A 261 10.73 -19.69 3.96
CA PHE A 261 9.32 -20.03 4.18
C PHE A 261 9.06 -20.45 5.63
N ASN A 262 9.92 -21.33 6.15
CA ASN A 262 9.83 -21.79 7.53
C ASN A 262 10.02 -20.64 8.54
N LEU A 263 10.88 -19.66 8.24
CA LEU A 263 11.04 -18.47 9.06
C LEU A 263 9.83 -17.54 8.96
N ALA A 264 9.34 -17.25 7.74
CA ALA A 264 8.26 -16.28 7.50
C ALA A 264 6.96 -16.61 8.24
N VAL A 265 6.63 -17.90 8.39
CA VAL A 265 5.43 -18.35 9.14
C VAL A 265 5.58 -18.19 10.66
N ARG A 266 6.77 -17.88 11.18
CA ARG A 266 7.08 -17.68 12.60
C ARG A 266 7.57 -16.23 12.85
N PRO A 267 6.66 -15.26 13.07
CA PRO A 267 6.98 -13.84 13.07
C PRO A 267 8.17 -13.44 13.92
N ARG A 268 8.28 -13.95 15.15
CA ARG A 268 9.41 -13.65 16.04
C ARG A 268 10.77 -13.99 15.41
N ARG A 269 10.92 -15.22 14.90
CA ARG A 269 12.18 -15.65 14.26
C ARG A 269 12.42 -14.95 12.93
N TRP A 270 11.35 -14.61 12.22
CA TRP A 270 11.43 -13.81 11.00
C TRP A 270 12.06 -12.44 11.28
N PHE A 271 11.52 -11.67 12.23
CA PHE A 271 12.02 -10.34 12.57
C PHE A 271 13.43 -10.37 13.15
N GLU A 272 13.71 -11.32 14.06
CA GLU A 272 15.07 -11.54 14.61
C GLU A 272 16.11 -11.80 13.51
N THR A 273 15.70 -12.36 12.36
CA THR A 273 16.60 -12.68 11.24
C THR A 273 16.64 -11.56 10.19
N MET A 274 15.49 -11.05 9.76
CA MET A 274 15.38 -10.19 8.58
C MET A 274 15.52 -8.71 8.91
N ASP A 275 15.06 -8.25 10.08
CA ASP A 275 15.10 -6.82 10.42
C ASP A 275 16.53 -6.27 10.45
N PRO A 276 17.53 -6.95 11.05
CA PRO A 276 18.92 -6.49 10.97
C PRO A 276 19.49 -6.49 9.55
N LEU A 277 19.00 -7.37 8.67
CA LEU A 277 19.43 -7.41 7.27
C LEU A 277 18.85 -6.24 6.50
N VAL A 278 17.56 -5.94 6.71
CA VAL A 278 16.89 -4.77 6.16
C VAL A 278 17.62 -3.49 6.60
N ASP A 279 17.95 -3.36 7.88
CA ASP A 279 18.64 -2.18 8.41
C ASP A 279 20.02 -1.99 7.82
N ARG A 280 20.82 -3.07 7.75
CA ARG A 280 22.13 -3.01 7.09
C ARG A 280 22.02 -2.62 5.62
N TRP A 281 21.01 -3.15 4.92
CA TRP A 281 20.78 -2.85 3.51
C TRP A 281 20.37 -1.40 3.29
N ARG A 282 19.43 -0.90 4.10
CA ARG A 282 18.96 0.49 4.07
C ARG A 282 20.11 1.46 4.34
N ALA A 283 20.91 1.21 5.39
CA ALA A 283 22.07 2.03 5.73
C ALA A 283 23.17 2.02 4.66
N HIS A 284 23.31 0.92 3.91
CA HIS A 284 24.31 0.83 2.84
C HIS A 284 23.95 1.69 1.62
N PHE A 285 22.67 1.72 1.22
CA PHE A 285 22.23 2.40 0.00
C PHE A 285 21.62 3.78 0.21
N TYR A 286 21.11 4.04 1.42
CA TYR A 286 20.42 5.26 1.79
C TYR A 286 20.87 5.70 3.19
N PRO A 287 22.18 5.98 3.39
CA PRO A 287 22.73 6.37 4.68
C PRO A 287 22.12 7.66 5.24
N GLU A 288 21.45 8.45 4.41
CA GLU A 288 20.75 9.68 4.76
C GLU A 288 19.35 9.47 5.36
N ILE A 289 18.82 8.24 5.38
CA ILE A 289 17.45 7.93 5.84
C ILE A 289 17.49 7.07 7.10
N ASP A 290 17.28 7.72 8.25
CA ASP A 290 17.21 7.07 9.56
C ASP A 290 15.81 6.51 9.87
N ASP A 291 14.74 7.24 9.54
CA ASP A 291 13.36 6.76 9.66
C ASP A 291 12.72 6.48 8.29
N TRP A 292 12.12 5.31 8.19
CA TRP A 292 11.47 4.80 6.99
C TRP A 292 9.95 4.83 7.07
N SER A 293 9.39 5.26 8.20
CA SER A 293 7.96 5.26 8.48
C SER A 293 7.16 6.06 7.42
N ALA A 294 7.68 7.20 6.96
CA ALA A 294 7.10 7.97 5.86
C ALA A 294 7.11 7.24 4.51
N TYR A 295 8.10 6.39 4.26
CA TYR A 295 8.20 5.55 3.06
C TYR A 295 7.36 4.28 3.15
N ASP A 296 6.99 3.86 4.36
CA ASP A 296 6.09 2.75 4.63
C ASP A 296 4.60 3.16 4.57
N SER A 297 4.30 4.46 4.68
CA SER A 297 2.93 4.99 4.67
C SER A 297 2.46 5.40 3.27
N ALA A 298 1.35 4.81 2.82
CA ALA A 298 0.72 5.16 1.55
C ALA A 298 0.11 6.57 1.57
N VAL A 299 -0.33 7.02 2.75
CA VAL A 299 -0.86 8.37 2.97
C VAL A 299 0.25 9.40 2.76
N SER A 300 1.40 9.18 3.39
CA SER A 300 2.58 10.02 3.24
C SER A 300 3.07 10.08 1.79
N ALA A 301 3.13 8.93 1.11
CA ALA A 301 3.54 8.88 -0.29
C ALA A 301 2.57 9.58 -1.25
N ALA A 302 1.28 9.66 -0.93
CA ALA A 302 0.25 10.26 -1.80
C ALA A 302 0.32 11.79 -1.88
N ARG A 303 1.14 12.44 -1.05
CA ARG A 303 1.29 13.90 -0.96
C ARG A 303 2.74 14.36 -1.22
N PRO A 304 3.18 14.43 -2.49
CA PRO A 304 4.52 14.91 -2.86
C PRO A 304 4.91 16.24 -2.26
N GLU A 305 4.01 17.19 -2.37
CA GLU A 305 4.16 18.57 -1.97
C GLU A 305 4.39 18.76 -0.46
N ALA A 306 3.93 17.82 0.36
CA ALA A 306 4.07 17.87 1.82
C ALA A 306 5.06 16.82 2.36
N PHE A 307 5.76 16.07 1.49
CA PHE A 307 6.51 14.88 1.90
C PHE A 307 7.59 15.17 2.94
N ASP A 308 8.35 16.26 2.79
CA ASP A 308 9.42 16.62 3.72
C ASP A 308 8.87 16.99 5.11
N ALA A 309 7.76 17.72 5.16
CA ALA A 309 7.05 18.02 6.40
C ALA A 309 6.50 16.74 7.05
N ILE A 310 6.05 15.78 6.25
CA ILE A 310 5.56 14.50 6.75
C ILE A 310 6.69 13.66 7.33
N VAL A 311 7.84 13.56 6.66
CA VAL A 311 9.03 12.87 7.18
C VAL A 311 9.41 13.47 8.55
N GLU A 312 9.50 14.79 8.64
CA GLU A 312 9.81 15.49 9.89
C GLU A 312 8.80 15.18 11.02
N ILE A 313 7.50 15.18 10.72
CA ILE A 313 6.46 14.87 11.72
C ILE A 313 6.54 13.42 12.19
N PHE A 314 6.81 12.48 11.28
CA PHE A 314 6.91 11.07 11.61
C PHE A 314 8.09 10.80 12.56
N ASP A 315 9.24 11.47 12.34
CA ASP A 315 10.41 11.39 13.21
C ASP A 315 10.16 12.01 14.60
N ALA A 316 9.57 13.21 14.62
CA ALA A 316 9.43 13.99 15.85
C ALA A 316 8.22 13.58 16.71
N ALA A 317 7.12 13.11 16.10
CA ALA A 317 5.84 12.91 16.76
C ALA A 317 5.06 11.65 16.29
N PRO A 318 5.44 10.44 16.72
CA PRO A 318 4.82 9.18 16.26
C PRO A 318 3.30 9.05 16.54
N ARG A 319 2.79 9.75 17.57
CA ARG A 319 1.33 9.80 17.84
C ARG A 319 0.59 10.65 16.82
N LEU A 320 1.20 11.75 16.37
CA LEU A 320 0.65 12.64 15.36
C LEU A 320 0.64 11.95 13.99
N ALA A 321 1.75 11.28 13.64
CA ALA A 321 1.84 10.45 12.44
C ALA A 321 0.70 9.43 12.33
N ARG A 322 0.42 8.67 13.40
CA ARG A 322 -0.72 7.72 13.42
C ARG A 322 -2.09 8.40 13.28
N ARG A 323 -2.23 9.65 13.75
CA ARG A 323 -3.46 10.43 13.57
C ARG A 323 -3.61 10.83 12.10
N MET A 324 -2.53 11.27 11.45
CA MET A 324 -2.52 11.61 10.03
C MET A 324 -2.82 10.40 9.14
N GLU A 325 -2.35 9.20 9.51
CA GLU A 325 -2.71 7.97 8.78
C GLU A 325 -4.21 7.65 8.84
N ARG A 326 -4.88 8.00 9.94
CA ARG A 326 -6.32 7.81 10.11
C ARG A 326 -7.15 8.92 9.47
N ASN A 327 -6.57 10.12 9.41
CA ASN A 327 -7.18 11.35 8.93
C ASN A 327 -6.29 11.99 7.85
N PRO A 328 -6.23 11.41 6.63
CA PRO A 328 -5.35 11.89 5.56
C PRO A 328 -5.60 13.34 5.14
N GLU A 329 -6.83 13.83 5.31
CA GLU A 329 -7.25 15.21 5.05
C GLU A 329 -6.44 16.26 5.84
N LEU A 330 -5.88 15.90 7.01
CA LEU A 330 -4.99 16.78 7.77
C LEU A 330 -3.75 17.18 6.97
N LEU A 331 -3.32 16.39 5.99
CA LEU A 331 -2.20 16.73 5.12
C LEU A 331 -2.52 17.88 4.16
N ASP A 332 -3.79 18.05 3.81
CA ASP A 332 -4.20 19.11 2.89
C ASP A 332 -4.05 20.49 3.57
N THR A 333 -4.14 20.52 4.90
CA THR A 333 -3.90 21.72 5.72
C THR A 333 -2.45 22.22 5.66
N LEU A 334 -1.48 21.35 5.32
CA LEU A 334 -0.08 21.75 5.14
C LEU A 334 0.13 22.53 3.82
N GLN A 335 -0.88 22.54 2.95
CA GLN A 335 -0.88 23.31 1.70
C GLN A 335 -1.67 24.62 1.81
N GLU A 336 -2.25 24.91 2.96
CA GLU A 336 -2.92 26.19 3.20
C GLU A 336 -1.89 27.33 3.29
N ARG A 337 -2.33 28.54 2.93
CA ARG A 337 -1.46 29.74 2.99
C ARG A 337 -0.92 29.96 4.39
N GLU A 338 -1.74 29.66 5.38
CA GLU A 338 -1.44 29.72 6.81
C GLU A 338 -0.26 28.82 7.22
N PHE A 339 0.12 27.86 6.38
CA PHE A 339 1.30 27.02 6.59
C PHE A 339 2.41 27.34 5.58
N ILE A 340 2.08 27.46 4.28
CA ILE A 340 3.06 27.70 3.21
C ILE A 340 3.71 29.08 3.33
N ASP A 341 2.94 30.14 3.58
CA ASP A 341 3.46 31.51 3.62
C ASP A 341 4.40 31.74 4.81
N LEU A 342 4.33 30.86 5.82
CA LEU A 342 5.19 30.85 6.99
C LEU A 342 6.46 30.00 6.80
N ASP A 343 6.53 29.18 5.74
CA ASP A 343 7.68 28.33 5.44
C ASP A 343 8.67 29.07 4.53
N LEU A 344 9.71 29.65 5.13
CA LEU A 344 10.76 30.35 4.39
C LEU A 344 11.61 29.37 3.55
N PRO A 345 12.25 29.78 2.45
CA PRO A 345 13.18 28.92 1.72
C PRO A 345 14.42 28.57 2.55
N ALA A 346 15.03 27.41 2.31
CA ALA A 346 16.31 27.07 2.93
C ALA A 346 17.42 28.06 2.50
N GLY A 347 18.20 28.56 3.47
CA GLY A 347 19.21 29.59 3.22
C GLY A 347 18.61 31.00 3.14
N PHE A 348 17.41 31.20 3.68
CA PHE A 348 16.80 32.52 3.82
C PHE A 348 17.57 33.32 4.89
N GLY A 349 18.40 34.25 4.42
CA GLY A 349 19.17 35.14 5.28
C GLY A 349 20.68 34.93 5.17
N PRO A 350 21.47 35.75 5.90
CA PRO A 350 22.93 35.71 5.82
C PRO A 350 23.55 34.49 6.54
N ASP A 351 22.83 33.89 7.48
CA ASP A 351 23.29 32.78 8.31
C ASP A 351 22.11 31.97 8.90
N PRO A 352 22.35 30.72 9.36
CA PRO A 352 21.29 29.87 9.92
C PRO A 352 20.57 30.41 11.16
N ALA A 353 21.23 31.21 12.00
CA ALA A 353 20.59 31.77 13.20
C ALA A 353 19.60 32.86 12.81
N SER A 354 19.94 33.70 11.83
CA SER A 354 19.03 34.69 11.25
C SER A 354 17.78 34.04 10.63
N GLU A 355 17.94 32.88 9.96
CA GLU A 355 16.82 32.12 9.39
C GLU A 355 15.86 31.63 10.48
N VAL A 356 16.38 31.04 11.56
CA VAL A 356 15.57 30.57 12.70
C VAL A 356 14.81 31.73 13.36
N ILE A 357 15.45 32.89 13.52
CA ILE A 357 14.82 34.08 14.09
C ILE A 357 13.67 34.56 13.18
N ALA A 358 13.89 34.61 11.87
CA ALA A 358 12.89 35.04 10.91
C ALA A 358 11.67 34.09 10.89
N ARG A 359 11.89 32.77 10.80
CA ARG A 359 10.83 31.76 10.84
C ARG A 359 10.01 31.86 12.13
N ARG A 360 10.68 31.90 13.29
CA ARG A 360 10.00 32.06 14.59
C ARG A 360 9.21 33.34 14.68
N GLY A 361 9.80 34.46 14.25
CA GLY A 361 9.15 35.76 14.27
C GLY A 361 7.87 35.78 13.43
N LEU A 362 7.96 35.28 12.19
CA LEU A 362 6.84 35.23 11.25
C LEU A 362 5.71 34.33 11.78
N THR A 363 6.02 33.09 12.16
CA THR A 363 5.03 32.15 12.68
C THR A 363 4.38 32.66 13.97
N ARG A 364 5.16 33.24 14.88
CA ARG A 364 4.65 33.84 16.11
C ARG A 364 3.69 34.99 15.82
N ILE A 365 4.08 35.95 14.99
CA ILE A 365 3.26 37.12 14.66
C ILE A 365 1.96 36.65 14.04
N TYR A 366 2.02 35.72 13.08
CA TYR A 366 0.84 35.20 12.42
C TYR A 366 -0.15 34.59 13.42
N TRP A 367 0.27 33.58 14.18
CA TRP A 367 -0.63 32.81 15.06
C TRP A 367 -1.05 33.52 16.34
N THR A 368 -0.29 34.52 16.82
CA THR A 368 -0.60 35.22 18.08
C THR A 368 -1.12 36.64 17.88
N ARG A 369 -1.02 37.22 16.67
CA ARG A 369 -1.43 38.60 16.40
C ARG A 369 -2.31 38.74 15.16
N GLU A 370 -1.92 38.18 14.01
CA GLU A 370 -2.65 38.41 12.75
C GLU A 370 -3.88 37.52 12.63
N LEU A 371 -3.76 36.23 12.96
CA LEU A 371 -4.89 35.30 12.99
C LEU A 371 -5.44 35.24 14.43
N GLY A 372 -6.12 36.30 14.84
CA GLY A 372 -6.80 36.39 16.13
C GLY A 372 -8.21 35.78 16.09
N VAL A 373 -8.92 35.86 17.22
CA VAL A 373 -10.32 35.40 17.32
C VAL A 373 -11.24 36.07 16.27
N PRO A 374 -11.17 37.40 16.02
CA PRO A 374 -12.01 38.04 15.01
C PRO A 374 -11.80 37.49 13.61
N GLU A 375 -10.53 37.33 13.19
CA GLU A 375 -10.16 36.85 11.86
C GLU A 375 -10.52 35.37 11.68
N MET A 376 -10.30 34.55 12.72
CA MET A 376 -10.73 33.15 12.73
C MET A 376 -12.25 33.00 12.60
N ARG A 377 -13.01 33.89 13.25
CA ARG A 377 -14.48 33.90 13.13
C ARG A 377 -14.94 34.27 11.73
N GLU A 378 -14.24 35.19 11.06
CA GLU A 378 -14.51 35.52 9.66
C GLU A 378 -14.26 34.31 8.75
N GLN A 379 -13.13 33.60 8.94
CA GLN A 379 -12.87 32.36 8.21
C GLN A 379 -13.96 31.30 8.44
N ILE A 380 -14.41 31.12 9.69
CA ILE A 380 -15.49 30.18 10.01
C ILE A 380 -16.81 30.58 9.34
N ALA A 381 -17.13 31.87 9.29
CA ALA A 381 -18.36 32.37 8.68
C ALA A 381 -18.43 32.14 7.16
N GLU A 382 -17.28 31.98 6.49
CA GLU A 382 -17.21 31.65 5.06
C GLU A 382 -17.37 30.15 4.78
N LEU A 383 -17.32 29.30 5.81
CA LEU A 383 -17.44 27.85 5.62
C LEU A 383 -18.86 27.44 5.23
N PRO A 384 -19.03 26.56 4.23
CA PRO A 384 -20.34 26.10 3.83
C PRO A 384 -20.88 25.07 4.83
N PHE A 385 -22.10 25.30 5.34
CA PHE A 385 -22.87 24.33 6.13
C PHE A 385 -24.37 24.43 5.83
N GLN A 386 -25.13 23.36 6.08
CA GLN A 386 -26.55 23.26 5.77
C GLN A 386 -27.47 23.63 6.95
N ASP A 387 -27.09 23.24 8.16
CA ASP A 387 -27.82 23.45 9.41
C ASP A 387 -26.86 23.55 10.61
N ALA A 388 -27.34 23.82 11.82
CA ALA A 388 -26.47 23.94 12.99
C ALA A 388 -25.74 22.64 13.36
N SER A 389 -26.31 21.46 13.05
CA SER A 389 -25.61 20.19 13.31
C SER A 389 -24.42 20.04 12.37
N ASP A 390 -24.61 20.36 11.09
CA ASP A 390 -23.56 20.39 10.07
C ASP A 390 -22.51 21.47 10.41
N ALA A 391 -22.95 22.65 10.88
CA ALA A 391 -22.05 23.71 11.31
C ALA A 391 -21.12 23.28 12.45
N VAL A 392 -21.63 22.53 13.44
CA VAL A 392 -20.80 21.98 14.53
C VAL A 392 -19.72 21.06 13.99
N GLU A 393 -20.04 20.22 12.99
CA GLU A 393 -19.08 19.30 12.38
C GLU A 393 -18.04 20.05 11.55
N VAL A 394 -18.47 21.00 10.72
CA VAL A 394 -17.60 21.84 9.89
C VAL A 394 -16.63 22.66 10.74
N VAL A 395 -17.12 23.33 11.78
CA VAL A 395 -16.27 24.11 12.70
C VAL A 395 -15.32 23.21 13.49
N ARG A 396 -15.76 22.00 13.87
CA ARG A 396 -14.89 21.03 14.52
C ARG A 396 -13.76 20.59 13.61
N ASN A 397 -14.01 20.36 12.32
CA ASN A 397 -12.97 20.01 11.36
C ASN A 397 -11.97 21.15 11.19
N TRP A 398 -12.47 22.37 10.94
CA TRP A 398 -11.63 23.58 10.88
C TRP A 398 -10.76 23.77 12.14
N SER A 399 -11.34 23.57 13.33
CA SER A 399 -10.63 23.68 14.61
C SER A 399 -9.52 22.63 14.74
N ASN A 400 -9.78 21.39 14.30
CA ASN A 400 -8.77 20.33 14.27
C ASN A 400 -7.62 20.66 13.32
N ASP A 401 -7.92 21.25 12.16
CA ASP A 401 -6.95 21.63 11.15
C ASP A 401 -6.01 22.72 11.66
N LYS A 402 -6.56 23.80 12.25
CA LYS A 402 -5.74 24.87 12.84
C LYS A 402 -4.94 24.38 14.05
N THR A 403 -5.53 23.53 14.89
CA THR A 403 -4.82 22.88 16.01
C THR A 403 -3.65 22.03 15.50
N PHE A 404 -3.84 21.30 14.39
CA PHE A 404 -2.79 20.51 13.76
C PHE A 404 -1.64 21.39 13.27
N GLN A 405 -1.93 22.47 12.52
CA GLN A 405 -0.92 23.42 12.03
C GLN A 405 -0.09 24.04 13.17
N VAL A 406 -0.74 24.52 14.24
CA VAL A 406 -0.07 25.05 15.45
C VAL A 406 0.84 23.98 16.08
N GLY A 407 0.35 22.74 16.14
CA GLY A 407 1.13 21.59 16.62
C GLY A 407 2.39 21.34 15.80
N VAL A 408 2.30 21.36 14.47
CA VAL A 408 3.46 21.17 13.57
C VAL A 408 4.48 22.30 13.77
N HIS A 409 4.05 23.55 13.84
CA HIS A 409 4.98 24.66 14.11
C HIS A 409 5.64 24.59 15.48
N THR A 410 4.94 24.05 16.48
CA THR A 410 5.51 23.80 17.81
C THR A 410 6.58 22.71 17.74
N LEU A 411 6.35 21.63 16.98
CA LEU A 411 7.32 20.56 16.74
C LEU A 411 8.58 21.05 16.02
N ARG A 412 8.41 21.91 15.01
CA ARG A 412 9.50 22.59 14.28
C ARG A 412 10.28 23.58 15.14
N GLY A 413 9.78 23.90 16.34
CA GLY A 413 10.32 24.94 17.20
C GLY A 413 10.13 26.35 16.65
N ASN A 414 9.22 26.55 15.70
CA ASN A 414 8.83 27.86 15.18
C ASN A 414 7.90 28.60 16.15
N LEU A 415 7.13 27.85 16.94
CA LEU A 415 6.30 28.34 18.05
C LEU A 415 6.78 27.73 19.36
N SER A 416 6.96 28.54 20.40
CA SER A 416 7.19 28.02 21.76
C SER A 416 5.87 27.48 22.36
N PRO A 417 5.92 26.58 23.36
CA PRO A 417 4.72 26.07 24.01
C PRO A 417 3.79 27.17 24.58
N ILE A 418 4.36 28.29 25.05
CA ILE A 418 3.60 29.43 25.60
C ILE A 418 2.89 30.20 24.47
N GLU A 419 3.55 30.38 23.33
CA GLU A 419 2.94 31.05 22.19
C GLU A 419 1.88 30.16 21.53
N ALA A 420 2.11 28.84 21.50
CA ALA A 420 1.12 27.86 21.05
C ALA A 420 -0.12 27.84 21.94
N GLU A 421 0.02 28.03 23.26
CA GLU A 421 -1.13 28.18 24.18
C GLU A 421 -2.06 29.31 23.76
N THR A 422 -1.49 30.46 23.37
CA THR A 422 -2.27 31.61 22.89
C THR A 422 -3.02 31.27 21.60
N ALA A 423 -2.32 30.71 20.61
CA ALA A 423 -2.91 30.33 19.33
C ALA A 423 -4.04 29.29 19.50
N LEU A 424 -3.83 28.26 20.32
CA LEU A 424 -4.83 27.24 20.61
C LEU A 424 -6.05 27.81 21.36
N SER A 425 -5.82 28.80 22.22
CA SER A 425 -6.90 29.49 22.93
C SER A 425 -7.76 30.30 21.97
N HIS A 426 -7.15 31.01 21.02
CA HIS A 426 -7.88 31.72 19.96
C HIS A 426 -8.71 30.75 19.10
N VAL A 427 -8.13 29.61 18.69
CA VAL A 427 -8.86 28.58 17.92
C VAL A 427 -10.07 28.08 18.71
N ALA A 428 -9.91 27.78 19.99
CA ALA A 428 -11.00 27.31 20.83
C ALA A 428 -12.10 28.37 21.02
N GLU A 429 -11.72 29.61 21.33
CA GLU A 429 -12.67 30.71 21.52
C GLU A 429 -13.44 31.03 20.25
N ALA A 430 -12.76 31.13 19.09
CA ALA A 430 -13.40 31.37 17.80
C ALA A 430 -14.38 30.23 17.43
N SER A 431 -13.98 28.97 17.66
CA SER A 431 -14.81 27.80 17.36
C SER A 431 -16.08 27.78 18.22
N VAL A 432 -15.94 27.99 19.53
CA VAL A 432 -17.05 27.96 20.48
C VAL A 432 -18.01 29.13 20.24
N THR A 433 -17.48 30.33 20.05
CA THR A 433 -18.32 31.53 19.82
C THR A 433 -19.05 31.45 18.49
N ALA A 434 -18.40 31.00 17.41
CA ALA A 434 -19.06 30.85 16.11
C ALA A 434 -20.20 29.81 16.14
N VAL A 435 -19.96 28.64 16.74
CA VAL A 435 -21.01 27.60 16.88
C VAL A 435 -22.17 28.10 17.75
N LEU A 436 -21.88 28.81 18.84
CA LEU A 436 -22.91 29.36 19.72
C LEU A 436 -23.81 30.34 18.98
N ASP A 437 -23.23 31.23 18.17
CA ASP A 437 -23.97 32.21 17.38
C ASP A 437 -24.90 31.51 16.36
N ILE A 438 -24.39 30.50 15.64
CA ILE A 438 -25.18 29.72 14.67
C ILE A 438 -26.35 29.00 15.35
N ILE A 439 -26.10 28.35 16.50
CA ILE A 439 -27.16 27.65 17.25
C ILE A 439 -28.19 28.65 17.79
N HIS A 440 -27.76 29.82 18.26
CA HIS A 440 -28.64 30.85 18.77
C HIS A 440 -29.56 31.41 17.67
N ASP A 441 -29.01 31.63 16.47
CA ASP A 441 -29.78 32.12 15.32
C ASP A 441 -30.80 31.07 14.85
N GLU A 442 -30.40 29.80 14.69
CA GLU A 442 -31.34 28.73 14.33
C GLU A 442 -32.45 28.54 15.39
N PHE A 443 -32.08 28.59 16.68
CA PHE A 443 -33.05 28.50 17.76
C PHE A 443 -34.05 29.68 17.72
N SER A 444 -33.55 30.89 17.47
CA SER A 444 -34.38 32.10 17.37
C SER A 444 -35.32 32.03 16.17
N ASP A 445 -34.89 31.47 15.05
CA ASP A 445 -35.72 31.28 13.85
C ASP A 445 -36.83 30.24 14.07
N GLN A 446 -36.53 29.14 14.78
CA GLN A 446 -37.50 28.07 15.04
C GLN A 446 -38.49 28.38 16.17
N ARG A 447 -38.05 29.12 17.20
CA ARG A 447 -38.81 29.31 18.46
C ARG A 447 -39.24 30.76 18.69
N GLY A 448 -38.83 31.70 17.84
CA GLY A 448 -38.91 33.13 18.07
C GLY A 448 -37.76 33.62 18.97
N PRO A 449 -37.47 34.95 18.99
CA PRO A 449 -36.41 35.49 19.82
C PRO A 449 -36.67 35.10 21.28
N GLY A 450 -35.69 34.45 21.90
CA GLY A 450 -35.76 34.03 23.29
C GLY A 450 -36.19 35.21 24.17
N ALA A 451 -37.31 35.05 24.86
CA ALA A 451 -37.86 36.08 25.73
C ALA A 451 -36.91 36.36 26.92
N GLY A 452 -36.04 37.37 26.78
CA GLY A 452 -35.27 38.01 27.85
C GLY A 452 -33.92 37.33 28.15
N GLY A 453 -32.80 38.06 28.22
CA GLY A 453 -32.68 39.40 28.80
C GLY A 453 -32.03 40.46 27.90
N LEU A 454 -32.61 41.67 28.00
CA LEU A 454 -32.12 42.94 27.51
C LEU A 454 -30.69 43.27 27.96
N ALA A 455 -29.80 43.61 27.02
CA ALA A 455 -29.00 44.85 27.04
C ALA A 455 -28.16 45.01 25.74
N ALA A 456 -28.19 46.23 25.21
CA ALA A 456 -27.25 46.81 24.24
C ALA A 456 -27.38 46.42 22.75
N ARG A 457 -28.54 46.74 22.15
CA ARG A 457 -28.53 47.37 20.82
C ARG A 457 -28.65 48.89 21.01
N ALA A 458 -27.52 49.55 21.28
CA ALA A 458 -27.38 51.00 21.18
C ALA A 458 -25.89 51.39 21.08
N GLY A 459 -25.44 51.67 19.87
CA GLY A 459 -24.11 52.20 19.57
C GLY A 459 -23.84 52.07 18.08
N ARG A 460 -23.65 53.21 17.42
CA ARG A 460 -23.49 53.37 15.96
C ARG A 460 -22.24 52.71 15.41
#